data_AF-A0A8J5XUH0-F1
#
_entry.id   AF-A0A8J5XUH0-F1
#
_cell.length_a   1.000
_cell.length_b   1.000
_cell.length_c   1.000
_cell.angle_alpha   90.00
_cell.angle_beta   90.00
_cell.angle_gamma   90.00
#
_symmetry.space_group_name_H-M   'P 1'
#
loop_
_entity.id
_entity.type
_entity.pdbx_description
1 polymer ?
#
loop_
_entity_poly.entity_id
_entity_poly.type
_entity_poly.pdbx_seq_one_letter_code
_entity_poly.pdbx_strand_id
1 'polypeptide(L)'
;MGRDAGAREPTVFFFSHTHGPFACLSNWYPCAFVDEASRAFANSEQAMMHGKAVLFGDAATAEKILRETDPRKVKRLGRCVANFDEDLWRERARPLVMQILTHKFAQNAHEQHVLLSTGNKLLVEASPYDAIWGIGLDAESARQTPTDRWPGSNWLGEVLCAVRTQLRAATGGVQPLGRPAAGSSAEGAEREAVAPSHLLVLDFEATCDEGERRWAHEIIEFPAVLLEREGMRTVDEFRTMVRPTEVAALRPFCTQLTSITQEQVDGAPTLDEVLPSFERWLEGHGLCAEQVLPVTCGDWDLGTCLPKECARKGLSAPRVLGRWCNIKHAFSAGMGVPKAFGMVGASTSS
;
A
#
# COMPACT_ATOMS: atom_id res chain seq x y z
N MET A 1 -28.89 16.36 25.20
CA MET A 1 -27.70 16.34 24.33
C MET A 1 -26.82 15.18 24.77
N GLY A 2 -27.05 14.00 24.21
CA GLY A 2 -26.18 12.84 24.44
C GLY A 2 -24.89 13.04 23.66
N ARG A 3 -23.74 12.97 24.33
CA ARG A 3 -22.45 12.85 23.66
C ARG A 3 -22.43 11.47 23.02
N ASP A 4 -22.31 11.46 21.71
CA ASP A 4 -22.12 10.28 20.89
C ASP A 4 -20.93 9.49 21.46
N ALA A 5 -21.15 8.22 21.76
CA ALA A 5 -20.11 7.33 22.27
C ALA A 5 -19.09 7.15 21.13
N GLY A 6 -17.94 7.79 21.26
CA GLY A 6 -16.92 7.91 20.22
C GLY A 6 -16.63 6.58 19.53
N ALA A 7 -16.98 6.51 18.25
CA ALA A 7 -16.53 5.43 17.39
C ALA A 7 -15.00 5.40 17.43
N ARG A 8 -14.42 4.31 17.93
CA ARG A 8 -12.96 4.12 17.93
C ARG A 8 -12.47 4.20 16.49
N GLU A 9 -11.45 5.01 16.27
CA GLU A 9 -10.79 5.06 14.96
C GLU A 9 -10.37 3.65 14.54
N PRO A 10 -10.66 3.23 13.30
CA PRO A 10 -10.19 1.97 12.75
C PRO A 10 -8.68 1.83 12.95
N THR A 11 -8.24 0.81 13.69
CA THR A 11 -6.85 0.67 14.15
C THR A 11 -6.27 -0.68 13.74
N VAL A 12 -5.04 -0.66 13.22
CA VAL A 12 -4.21 -1.84 12.97
C VAL A 12 -3.15 -1.90 14.07
N PHE A 13 -3.29 -2.90 14.95
CA PHE A 13 -2.26 -3.25 15.91
C PHE A 13 -1.29 -4.25 15.29
N PHE A 14 0.01 -4.01 15.44
CA PHE A 14 1.06 -4.94 15.03
C PHE A 14 2.10 -5.05 16.14
N PHE A 15 2.54 -6.27 16.44
CA PHE A 15 3.59 -6.54 17.42
C PHE A 15 4.19 -7.92 17.13
N SER A 16 4.80 -8.05 15.95
CA SER A 16 5.49 -9.25 15.49
C SER A 16 6.32 -8.87 14.26
N HIS A 17 7.41 -9.59 14.04
CA HIS A 17 8.28 -9.43 12.87
C HIS A 17 8.46 -10.75 12.10
N THR A 18 7.74 -11.80 12.50
CA THR A 18 7.84 -13.15 11.93
C THR A 18 6.50 -13.78 11.57
N HIS A 19 5.39 -13.23 12.07
CA HIS A 19 4.04 -13.76 11.90
C HIS A 19 2.99 -12.63 11.93
N GLY A 20 1.85 -12.84 11.27
CA GLY A 20 0.75 -11.90 11.14
C GLY A 20 0.83 -10.99 9.91
N PRO A 21 -0.33 -10.50 9.40
CA PRO A 21 -0.43 -9.77 8.15
C PRO A 21 0.27 -8.42 8.11
N PHE A 22 0.62 -7.90 9.28
CA PHE A 22 1.28 -6.62 9.43
C PHE A 22 2.71 -6.78 9.95
N ALA A 23 3.29 -7.99 9.92
CA ALA A 23 4.65 -8.24 10.39
C ALA A 23 5.67 -7.34 9.69
N CYS A 24 5.47 -7.04 8.41
CA CYS A 24 6.35 -6.15 7.64
C CYS A 24 6.34 -4.69 8.11
N LEU A 25 5.40 -4.28 8.95
CA LEU A 25 5.40 -2.95 9.59
C LEU A 25 6.47 -2.84 10.68
N SER A 26 6.90 -3.95 11.27
CA SER A 26 7.96 -3.96 12.27
C SER A 26 9.32 -3.61 11.68
N ASN A 27 10.13 -2.88 12.44
CA ASN A 27 11.52 -2.59 12.10
C ASN A 27 12.41 -3.85 12.06
N TRP A 28 11.99 -4.92 12.73
CA TRP A 28 12.74 -6.17 12.84
C TRP A 28 12.43 -7.17 11.72
N TYR A 29 11.43 -6.87 10.88
CA TYR A 29 11.02 -7.74 9.79
C TYR A 29 12.13 -7.86 8.73
N PRO A 30 12.50 -9.08 8.31
CA PRO A 30 13.55 -9.31 7.32
C PRO A 30 13.11 -8.84 5.93
N CYS A 31 13.50 -7.63 5.56
CA CYS A 31 13.15 -7.01 4.30
C CYS A 31 14.35 -6.18 3.84
N ALA A 32 15.05 -6.71 2.85
CA ALA A 32 16.28 -6.12 2.35
C ALA A 32 16.00 -4.88 1.49
N PHE A 33 16.83 -3.86 1.64
CA PHE A 33 16.80 -2.64 0.82
C PHE A 33 18.18 -1.98 0.85
N VAL A 34 18.41 -1.03 -0.07
CA VAL A 34 19.60 -0.18 -0.08
C VAL A 34 19.25 1.27 0.23
N ASP A 35 20.18 2.01 0.84
CA ASP A 35 20.06 3.46 0.95
C ASP A 35 20.67 4.19 -0.26
N GLU A 36 20.65 5.53 -0.23
CA GLU A 36 21.15 6.39 -1.31
C GLU A 36 22.64 6.19 -1.61
N ALA A 37 23.43 5.71 -0.66
CA ALA A 37 24.85 5.40 -0.88
C ALA A 37 25.07 3.93 -1.24
N SER A 38 24.01 3.22 -1.65
CA SER A 38 24.04 1.80 -2.01
C SER A 38 24.48 0.88 -0.87
N ARG A 39 24.33 1.29 0.40
CA ARG A 39 24.55 0.39 1.54
C ARG A 39 23.35 -0.52 1.69
N ALA A 40 23.59 -1.83 1.72
CA ALA A 40 22.56 -2.84 1.89
C ALA A 40 22.24 -3.08 3.38
N PHE A 41 20.96 -3.17 3.70
CA PHE A 41 20.45 -3.51 5.02
C PHE A 41 19.52 -4.71 4.94
N ALA A 42 19.55 -5.57 5.95
CA ALA A 42 18.68 -6.73 6.07
C ALA A 42 17.29 -6.40 6.64
N ASN A 43 17.18 -5.30 7.40
CA ASN A 43 15.94 -4.80 7.99
C ASN A 43 16.11 -3.33 8.45
N SER A 44 15.01 -2.68 8.84
CA SER A 44 15.01 -1.28 9.28
C SER A 44 15.79 -1.05 10.58
N GLU A 45 15.81 -2.03 11.50
CA GLU A 45 16.55 -1.93 12.77
C GLU A 45 18.06 -1.81 12.52
N GLN A 46 18.61 -2.58 11.57
CA GLN A 46 20.01 -2.47 11.14
C GLN A 46 20.33 -1.08 10.59
N ALA A 47 19.48 -0.56 9.70
CA ALA A 47 19.66 0.79 9.15
C ALA A 47 19.54 1.87 10.24
N MET A 48 18.61 1.72 11.18
CA MET A 48 18.41 2.68 12.27
C MET A 48 19.60 2.73 13.21
N MET A 49 20.13 1.57 13.64
CA MET A 49 21.31 1.54 14.52
C MET A 49 22.57 1.98 13.78
N HIS A 50 22.71 1.68 12.48
CA HIS A 50 23.80 2.21 11.66
C HIS A 50 23.75 3.74 11.57
N GLY A 51 22.59 4.31 11.23
CA GLY A 51 22.39 5.75 11.17
C GLY A 51 22.62 6.44 12.52
N LYS A 52 22.26 5.78 13.64
CA LYS A 52 22.60 6.22 14.99
C LYS A 52 24.12 6.30 15.19
N ALA A 53 24.86 5.25 14.86
CA ALA A 53 26.32 5.22 15.01
C ALA A 53 26.99 6.30 14.15
N VAL A 54 26.53 6.51 12.92
CA VAL A 54 27.00 7.58 12.03
C VAL A 54 26.72 8.96 12.62
N LEU A 55 25.52 9.20 13.16
CA LEU A 55 25.13 10.48 13.75
C LEU A 55 26.07 10.91 14.90
N PHE A 56 26.55 9.96 15.69
CA PHE A 56 27.43 10.21 16.84
C PHE A 56 28.93 9.99 16.54
N GLY A 57 29.29 9.84 15.26
CA GLY A 57 30.68 9.71 14.82
C GLY A 57 31.36 8.38 15.21
N ASP A 58 30.60 7.33 15.54
CA ASP A 58 31.12 6.02 15.91
C ASP A 58 31.24 5.09 14.69
N ALA A 59 32.25 5.37 13.86
CA ALA A 59 32.50 4.60 12.64
C ALA A 59 32.77 3.11 12.90
N ALA A 60 33.42 2.79 14.02
CA ALA A 60 33.75 1.41 14.38
C ALA A 60 32.49 0.59 14.72
N THR A 61 31.52 1.17 15.44
CA THR A 61 30.24 0.52 15.70
C THR A 61 29.36 0.48 14.44
N ALA A 62 29.39 1.53 13.61
CA ALA A 62 28.66 1.55 12.34
C ALA A 62 29.09 0.38 11.43
N GLU A 63 30.39 0.14 11.29
CA GLU A 63 30.91 -0.97 10.48
C GLU A 63 30.49 -2.35 11.04
N LYS A 64 30.54 -2.52 12.37
CA LYS A 64 30.06 -3.76 13.02
C LYS A 64 28.57 -4.00 12.76
N ILE A 65 27.75 -2.94 12.77
CA ILE A 65 26.31 -3.05 12.51
C ILE A 65 26.05 -3.45 11.06
N LEU A 66 26.76 -2.89 10.08
CA LEU A 66 26.61 -3.28 8.66
C LEU A 66 26.92 -4.76 8.40
N ARG A 67 27.83 -5.34 9.18
CA ARG A 67 28.23 -6.76 9.05
C ARG A 67 27.32 -7.72 9.83
N GLU A 68 26.39 -7.23 10.63
CA GLU A 68 25.53 -8.05 11.50
C GLU A 68 24.09 -8.07 10.98
N THR A 69 23.53 -9.27 10.82
CA THR A 69 22.18 -9.47 10.29
C THR A 69 21.15 -9.83 11.36
N ASP A 70 21.59 -10.24 12.57
CA ASP A 70 20.70 -10.54 13.69
C ASP A 70 20.22 -9.24 14.37
N PRO A 71 18.92 -8.90 14.29
CA PRO A 71 18.39 -7.65 14.84
C PRO A 71 18.62 -7.52 16.37
N ARG A 72 18.72 -8.63 17.12
CA ARG A 72 19.03 -8.57 18.56
C ARG A 72 20.45 -8.09 18.81
N LYS A 73 21.41 -8.57 18.03
CA LYS A 73 22.81 -8.16 18.15
C LYS A 73 23.02 -6.74 17.64
N VAL A 74 22.37 -6.38 16.53
CA VAL A 74 22.29 -4.99 16.03
C VAL A 74 21.78 -4.05 17.12
N LYS A 75 20.66 -4.39 17.78
CA LYS A 75 20.08 -3.57 18.86
C LYS A 75 21.08 -3.39 20.00
N ARG A 76 21.79 -4.45 20.37
CA ARG A 76 22.82 -4.40 21.42
C ARG A 76 23.98 -3.49 21.03
N LEU A 77 24.48 -3.58 19.80
CA LEU A 77 25.52 -2.67 19.29
C LEU A 77 25.04 -1.21 19.31
N GLY A 78 23.80 -0.95 18.90
CA GLY A 78 23.20 0.38 18.92
C GLY A 78 23.00 1.00 20.32
N ARG A 79 22.98 0.17 21.38
CA ARG A 79 23.01 0.63 22.78
C ARG A 79 24.41 1.03 23.24
N CYS A 80 25.46 0.59 22.54
CA CYS A 80 26.86 0.84 22.87
C CYS A 80 27.51 1.92 21.98
N VAL A 81 26.72 2.66 21.20
CA VAL A 81 27.22 3.75 20.35
C VAL A 81 27.90 4.82 21.21
N ALA A 82 29.15 5.15 20.86
CA ALA A 82 29.91 6.20 21.51
C ALA A 82 29.29 7.60 21.28
N ASN A 83 29.57 8.54 22.17
CA ASN A 83 29.13 9.94 22.09
C ASN A 83 27.61 10.13 21.96
N PHE A 84 26.82 9.20 22.49
CA PHE A 84 25.37 9.28 22.44
C PHE A 84 24.84 10.50 23.20
N ASP A 85 24.10 11.35 22.49
CA ASP A 85 23.35 12.47 23.04
C ASP A 85 21.85 12.16 22.88
N GLU A 86 21.12 12.13 24.00
CA GLU A 86 19.71 11.76 24.02
C GLU A 86 18.83 12.81 23.35
N ASP A 87 19.11 14.10 23.56
CA ASP A 87 18.30 15.19 23.03
C ASP A 87 18.44 15.27 21.51
N LEU A 88 19.68 15.16 21.01
CA LEU A 88 19.95 15.07 19.58
C LEU A 88 19.31 13.80 18.99
N TRP A 89 19.34 12.67 19.69
CA TRP A 89 18.67 11.45 19.22
C TRP A 89 17.15 11.63 19.14
N ARG A 90 16.52 12.25 20.16
CA ARG A 90 15.09 12.53 20.16
C ARG A 90 14.67 13.40 18.99
N GLU A 91 15.49 14.37 18.59
CA GLU A 91 15.26 15.23 17.44
C GLU A 91 15.42 14.48 16.10
N ARG A 92 16.49 13.66 15.98
CA ARG A 92 16.93 13.13 14.68
C ARG A 92 16.41 11.73 14.36
N ALA A 93 15.94 10.96 15.35
CA ALA A 93 15.54 9.57 15.16
C ALA A 93 14.31 9.40 14.24
N ARG A 94 13.25 10.20 14.41
CA ARG A 94 12.03 10.08 13.60
C ARG A 94 12.29 10.41 12.11
N PRO A 95 12.96 11.53 11.75
CA PRO A 95 13.33 11.80 10.36
C PRO A 95 14.21 10.69 9.74
N LEU A 96 15.18 10.17 10.50
CA LEU A 96 16.04 9.07 10.05
C LEU A 96 15.22 7.81 9.74
N VAL A 97 14.34 7.39 10.66
CA VAL A 97 13.50 6.19 10.47
C VAL A 97 12.48 6.38 9.36
N MET A 98 11.97 7.60 9.16
CA MET A 98 11.12 7.92 8.01
C MET A 98 11.85 7.66 6.68
N GLN A 99 13.09 8.13 6.53
CA GLN A 99 13.90 7.86 5.33
C GLN A 99 14.14 6.35 5.13
N ILE A 100 14.49 5.64 6.21
CA ILE A 100 14.73 4.19 6.19
C ILE A 100 13.48 3.43 5.72
N LEU A 101 12.33 3.74 6.30
CA LEU A 101 11.07 3.07 5.97
C LEU A 101 10.62 3.43 4.55
N THR A 102 10.83 4.66 4.10
CA THR A 102 10.60 5.03 2.69
C THR A 102 11.45 4.17 1.75
N HIS A 103 12.75 3.97 2.01
CA HIS A 103 13.58 3.07 1.18
C HIS A 103 13.07 1.63 1.21
N LYS A 104 12.78 1.09 2.41
CA LYS A 104 12.24 -0.26 2.59
C LYS A 104 11.00 -0.49 1.75
N PHE A 105 9.97 0.34 1.94
CA PHE A 105 8.68 0.15 1.29
C PHE A 105 8.68 0.58 -0.19
N ALA A 106 9.55 1.49 -0.63
CA ALA A 106 9.66 1.83 -2.05
C ALA A 106 10.33 0.71 -2.88
N GLN A 107 11.24 -0.05 -2.28
CA GLN A 107 11.99 -1.11 -2.98
C GLN A 107 11.32 -2.49 -2.92
N ASN A 108 10.29 -2.64 -2.09
CA ASN A 108 9.66 -3.92 -1.80
C ASN A 108 8.15 -3.85 -2.06
N ALA A 109 7.73 -4.22 -3.26
CA ALA A 109 6.36 -4.01 -3.75
C ALA A 109 5.27 -4.70 -2.91
N HIS A 110 5.56 -5.91 -2.39
CA HIS A 110 4.60 -6.63 -1.55
C HIS A 110 4.40 -5.91 -0.20
N GLU A 111 5.49 -5.54 0.46
CA GLU A 111 5.49 -4.82 1.72
C GLU A 111 4.89 -3.42 1.55
N GLN A 112 5.14 -2.77 0.40
CA GLN A 112 4.48 -1.53 0.02
C GLN A 112 2.97 -1.68 -0.02
N HIS A 113 2.49 -2.73 -0.69
CA HIS A 113 1.07 -3.02 -0.80
C HIS A 113 0.46 -3.25 0.59
N VAL A 114 1.11 -4.02 1.47
CA VAL A 114 0.65 -4.21 2.86
C VAL A 114 0.55 -2.87 3.61
N LEU A 115 1.54 -1.99 3.49
CA LEU A 115 1.46 -0.66 4.11
C LEU A 115 0.30 0.17 3.54
N LEU A 116 0.08 0.12 2.23
CA LEU A 116 -0.97 0.89 1.56
C LEU A 116 -2.38 0.36 1.85
N SER A 117 -2.56 -0.96 1.93
CA SER A 117 -3.84 -1.64 2.19
C SER A 117 -4.40 -1.39 3.59
N THR A 118 -3.56 -0.89 4.51
CA THR A 118 -4.03 -0.40 5.81
C THR A 118 -4.98 0.80 5.70
N GLY A 119 -5.17 1.38 4.51
CA GLY A 119 -6.16 2.42 4.27
C GLY A 119 -5.88 3.66 5.13
N ASN A 120 -6.90 4.23 5.74
CA ASN A 120 -6.73 5.35 6.67
C ASN A 120 -6.68 4.91 8.14
N LYS A 121 -6.50 3.60 8.40
CA LYS A 121 -6.44 3.05 9.75
C LYS A 121 -5.22 3.61 10.48
N LEU A 122 -5.37 3.85 11.79
CA LEU A 122 -4.25 4.17 12.66
C LEU A 122 -3.33 2.95 12.77
N LEU A 123 -2.03 3.14 12.59
CA LEU A 123 -1.03 2.10 12.76
C LEU A 123 -0.45 2.17 14.16
N VAL A 124 -0.45 1.05 14.88
CA VAL A 124 -0.02 1.00 16.28
C VAL A 124 0.94 -0.16 16.51
N GLU A 125 2.19 0.15 16.85
CA GLU A 125 3.17 -0.85 17.31
C GLU A 125 2.83 -1.21 18.77
N ALA A 126 2.09 -2.31 18.94
CA ALA A 126 1.55 -2.80 20.20
C ALA A 126 2.59 -3.55 21.04
N SER A 127 3.76 -2.94 21.21
CA SER A 127 4.85 -3.50 22.01
C SER A 127 4.69 -3.17 23.49
N PRO A 128 4.58 -4.16 24.39
CA PRO A 128 4.62 -3.94 25.84
C PRO A 128 6.02 -3.60 26.36
N TYR A 129 7.06 -3.71 25.51
CA TYR A 129 8.46 -3.54 25.92
C TYR A 129 9.09 -2.24 25.39
N ASP A 130 8.40 -1.51 24.51
CA ASP A 130 8.88 -0.27 23.90
C ASP A 130 7.85 0.84 24.05
N ALA A 131 8.18 1.85 24.87
CA ALA A 131 7.34 3.03 25.11
C ALA A 131 7.74 4.25 24.26
N ILE A 132 8.74 4.12 23.38
CA ILE A 132 9.15 5.20 22.47
C ILE A 132 8.59 4.92 21.08
N TRP A 133 8.99 3.80 20.47
CA TRP A 133 8.54 3.41 19.14
C TRP A 133 7.17 2.72 19.17
N GLY A 134 6.86 2.03 20.27
CA GLY A 134 5.56 1.42 20.53
C GLY A 134 4.73 2.16 21.57
N ILE A 135 3.57 1.58 21.89
CA ILE A 135 2.62 2.13 22.88
C ILE A 135 2.85 1.64 24.32
N GLY A 136 3.83 0.77 24.56
CA GLY A 136 4.09 0.20 25.89
C GLY A 136 2.98 -0.74 26.41
N LEU A 137 2.09 -1.22 25.53
CA LEU A 137 1.03 -2.20 25.83
C LEU A 137 0.94 -3.21 24.69
N ASP A 138 0.51 -4.43 25.00
CA ASP A 138 0.05 -5.38 23.98
C ASP A 138 -1.29 -4.95 23.38
N ALA A 139 -1.67 -5.57 22.26
CA ALA A 139 -2.87 -5.21 21.52
C ALA A 139 -4.17 -5.44 22.30
N GLU A 140 -4.21 -6.42 23.20
CA GLU A 140 -5.40 -6.72 24.02
C GLU A 140 -5.62 -5.63 25.06
N SER A 141 -4.57 -5.32 25.83
CA SER A 141 -4.54 -4.26 26.83
C SER A 141 -4.81 -2.89 26.20
N ALA A 142 -4.23 -2.62 25.03
CA ALA A 142 -4.48 -1.39 24.27
C ALA A 142 -5.94 -1.23 23.86
N ARG A 143 -6.62 -2.32 23.48
CA ARG A 143 -8.06 -2.30 23.16
C ARG A 143 -8.93 -2.05 24.40
N GLN A 144 -8.42 -2.20 25.61
CA GLN A 144 -9.18 -1.91 26.83
C GLN A 144 -8.79 -0.56 27.44
N THR A 145 -7.71 0.05 26.94
CA THR A 145 -7.15 1.29 27.47
C THR A 145 -7.47 2.46 26.53
N PRO A 146 -8.08 3.56 27.02
CA PRO A 146 -8.21 4.80 26.25
C PRO A 146 -6.87 5.25 25.64
N THR A 147 -6.88 5.77 24.42
CA THR A 147 -5.66 6.10 23.65
C THR A 147 -4.78 7.15 24.34
N ASP A 148 -5.40 8.09 25.05
CA ASP A 148 -4.74 9.12 25.86
C ASP A 148 -4.07 8.57 27.14
N ARG A 149 -4.29 7.29 27.45
CA ARG A 149 -3.70 6.57 28.59
C ARG A 149 -2.68 5.52 28.19
N TRP A 150 -2.30 5.44 26.91
CA TRP A 150 -1.22 4.57 26.50
C TRP A 150 0.12 5.12 27.04
N PRO A 151 0.96 4.27 27.69
CA PRO A 151 2.20 4.72 28.31
C PRO A 151 3.30 5.08 27.28
N GLY A 152 3.18 4.60 26.05
CA GLY A 152 4.15 4.82 24.98
C GLY A 152 3.72 5.80 23.90
N SER A 153 4.70 6.29 23.14
CA SER A 153 4.53 7.37 22.16
C SER A 153 4.15 6.90 20.74
N ASN A 154 4.23 5.60 20.43
CA ASN A 154 3.90 5.04 19.11
C ASN A 154 4.62 5.73 17.91
N TRP A 155 5.88 6.16 18.08
CA TRP A 155 6.59 6.85 16.99
C TRP A 155 6.65 6.05 15.69
N LEU A 156 6.71 4.71 15.78
CA LEU A 156 6.78 3.88 14.59
C LEU A 156 5.46 3.92 13.82
N GLY A 157 4.33 3.81 14.50
CA GLY A 157 3.01 3.93 13.89
C GLY A 157 2.81 5.28 13.18
N GLU A 158 3.21 6.38 13.83
CA GLU A 158 3.17 7.72 13.23
C GLU A 158 4.05 7.85 11.99
N VAL A 159 5.29 7.36 12.07
CA VAL A 159 6.23 7.40 10.93
C VAL A 159 5.72 6.52 9.79
N LEU A 160 5.18 5.33 10.07
CA LEU A 160 4.57 4.48 9.04
C LEU A 160 3.37 5.15 8.39
N CYS A 161 2.52 5.84 9.16
CA CYS A 161 1.44 6.67 8.60
C CYS A 161 1.98 7.77 7.69
N ALA A 162 3.05 8.45 8.10
CA ALA A 162 3.71 9.49 7.29
C ALA A 162 4.32 8.91 6.01
N VAL A 163 5.01 7.76 6.10
CA VAL A 163 5.58 7.04 4.94
C VAL A 163 4.47 6.52 4.03
N ARG A 164 3.36 6.01 4.57
CA ARG A 164 2.16 5.64 3.80
C ARG A 164 1.62 6.83 3.02
N THR A 165 1.49 7.98 3.68
CA THR A 165 1.09 9.24 3.03
C THR A 165 2.11 9.67 1.97
N GLN A 166 3.41 9.59 2.27
CA GLN A 166 4.48 9.92 1.33
C GLN A 166 4.48 8.98 0.13
N LEU A 167 4.28 7.67 0.31
CA LEU A 167 4.26 6.71 -0.77
C LEU A 167 2.99 6.85 -1.60
N ARG A 168 1.84 7.16 -0.98
CA ARG A 168 0.61 7.57 -1.68
C ARG A 168 0.83 8.85 -2.49
N ALA A 169 1.56 9.82 -1.94
CA ALA A 169 1.88 11.07 -2.60
C ALA A 169 2.98 10.93 -3.66
N ALA A 170 3.92 9.99 -3.50
CA ALA A 170 4.98 9.68 -4.47
C ALA A 170 4.42 8.82 -5.62
N THR A 171 3.43 7.97 -5.35
CA THR A 171 2.51 7.42 -6.37
C THR A 171 1.46 8.44 -6.83
N GLY A 172 1.45 9.66 -6.27
CA GLY A 172 0.43 10.69 -6.44
C GLY A 172 0.98 12.08 -6.79
N GLY A 173 2.17 12.17 -7.40
CA GLY A 173 2.66 13.43 -7.95
C GLY A 173 2.77 13.33 -9.47
N VAL A 174 2.01 14.18 -10.23
CA VAL A 174 2.36 14.92 -11.50
C VAL A 174 1.30 15.68 -12.38
N GLN A 175 1.09 17.03 -12.23
CA GLN A 175 0.79 18.28 -13.10
C GLN A 175 0.42 18.06 -14.56
N PRO A 176 -0.48 18.94 -15.05
CA PRO A 176 -1.19 18.82 -16.30
C PRO A 176 -0.37 19.36 -17.48
N LEU A 177 -0.54 18.70 -18.63
CA LEU A 177 -0.08 19.17 -19.92
C LEU A 177 -0.74 20.51 -20.28
N GLY A 178 0.08 21.55 -20.40
CA GLY A 178 -0.29 22.81 -21.03
C GLY A 178 -0.48 22.63 -22.55
N ARG A 179 -1.45 23.38 -23.08
CA ARG A 179 -1.74 23.56 -24.52
C ARG A 179 -0.45 23.67 -25.36
N PRO A 180 -0.35 23.00 -26.52
CA PRO A 180 0.69 23.34 -27.48
C PRO A 180 0.33 24.65 -28.18
N ALA A 181 1.29 25.56 -28.25
CA ALA A 181 1.25 26.67 -29.19
C ALA A 181 1.35 26.13 -30.63
N ALA A 182 0.56 26.69 -31.51
CA ALA A 182 0.47 26.33 -32.92
C ALA A 182 1.81 26.42 -33.65
N GLY A 183 2.11 25.42 -34.50
CA GLY A 183 3.28 25.44 -35.37
C GLY A 183 3.46 24.18 -36.23
N SER A 184 2.84 24.22 -37.43
CA SER A 184 3.12 23.47 -38.67
C SER A 184 3.00 21.94 -38.74
N SER A 185 1.84 21.51 -39.25
CA SER A 185 1.62 20.62 -40.41
C SER A 185 2.30 19.23 -40.49
N ALA A 186 1.50 18.19 -40.30
CA ALA A 186 1.40 17.05 -41.22
C ALA A 186 0.04 16.36 -41.03
N GLU A 187 -0.71 16.20 -42.12
CA GLU A 187 -2.06 15.62 -42.17
C GLU A 187 -2.04 14.11 -41.89
N GLY A 188 -2.86 13.69 -40.92
CA GLY A 188 -3.30 12.32 -40.71
C GLY A 188 -4.61 12.37 -39.94
N ALA A 189 -5.68 11.79 -40.48
CA ALA A 189 -7.02 11.87 -39.93
C ALA A 189 -7.11 11.18 -38.55
N GLU A 190 -6.89 11.94 -37.48
CA GLU A 190 -7.21 11.54 -36.12
C GLU A 190 -8.74 11.56 -35.96
N ARG A 191 -9.35 10.39 -35.77
CA ARG A 191 -10.71 10.33 -35.23
C ARG A 191 -10.66 10.95 -33.84
N GLU A 192 -11.37 12.06 -33.63
CA GLU A 192 -11.57 12.69 -32.34
C GLU A 192 -12.02 11.62 -31.32
N ALA A 193 -11.15 11.28 -30.36
CA ALA A 193 -11.47 10.29 -29.35
C ALA A 193 -12.59 10.84 -28.48
N VAL A 194 -13.79 10.28 -28.62
CA VAL A 194 -14.94 10.64 -27.79
C VAL A 194 -14.58 10.35 -26.34
N ALA A 195 -14.60 11.39 -25.51
CA ALA A 195 -14.28 11.25 -24.10
C ALA A 195 -15.32 10.35 -23.41
N PRO A 196 -14.93 9.47 -22.49
CA PRO A 196 -15.85 8.54 -21.83
C PRO A 196 -16.94 9.33 -21.09
N SER A 197 -18.18 8.88 -21.18
CA SER A 197 -19.33 9.47 -20.47
C SER A 197 -19.51 8.89 -19.08
N HIS A 198 -18.95 7.70 -18.82
CA HIS A 198 -19.06 7.00 -17.54
C HIS A 198 -17.70 6.54 -17.02
N LEU A 199 -17.58 6.51 -15.71
CA LEU A 199 -16.44 5.92 -14.99
C LEU A 199 -16.91 4.64 -14.32
N LEU A 200 -16.07 3.60 -14.35
CA LEU A 200 -16.36 2.32 -13.69
C LEU A 200 -15.29 2.08 -12.63
N VAL A 201 -15.60 2.38 -11.37
CA VAL A 201 -14.64 2.23 -10.26
C VAL A 201 -14.68 0.80 -9.74
N LEU A 202 -13.54 0.12 -9.67
CA LEU A 202 -13.44 -1.25 -9.15
C LEU A 202 -12.17 -1.47 -8.32
N ASP A 203 -12.24 -2.42 -7.38
CA ASP A 203 -11.19 -2.77 -6.42
C ASP A 203 -11.39 -4.24 -6.01
N PHE A 204 -10.56 -5.17 -6.51
CA PHE A 204 -10.77 -6.59 -6.24
C PHE A 204 -10.19 -6.99 -4.88
N GLU A 205 -10.91 -7.86 -4.18
CA GLU A 205 -10.29 -8.67 -3.13
C GLU A 205 -9.89 -10.01 -3.73
N ALA A 206 -8.73 -10.54 -3.33
CA ALA A 206 -8.23 -11.82 -3.83
C ALA A 206 -7.67 -12.72 -2.73
N THR A 207 -7.66 -14.04 -2.98
CA THR A 207 -6.98 -15.02 -2.13
C THR A 207 -5.52 -14.61 -1.91
N CYS A 208 -5.01 -14.80 -0.70
CA CYS A 208 -3.61 -14.61 -0.38
C CYS A 208 -3.19 -15.51 0.78
N ASP A 209 -1.88 -15.76 0.91
CA ASP A 209 -1.30 -16.53 2.00
C ASP A 209 -0.09 -15.81 2.58
N GLU A 210 0.16 -16.04 3.86
CA GLU A 210 1.23 -15.40 4.58
C GLU A 210 2.61 -15.92 4.14
N GLY A 211 3.49 -15.04 3.69
CA GLY A 211 4.87 -15.40 3.34
C GLY A 211 5.08 -16.02 1.95
N GLU A 212 4.01 -16.31 1.21
CA GLU A 212 4.11 -16.84 -0.16
C GLU A 212 4.12 -15.70 -1.20
N ARG A 213 5.31 -15.16 -1.51
CA ARG A 213 5.46 -14.06 -2.48
C ARG A 213 5.04 -14.42 -3.92
N ARG A 214 4.87 -15.71 -4.23
CA ARG A 214 4.44 -16.22 -5.55
C ARG A 214 3.03 -16.82 -5.52
N TRP A 215 2.18 -16.36 -4.60
CA TRP A 215 0.81 -16.83 -4.51
C TRP A 215 0.04 -16.62 -5.82
N ALA A 216 -0.66 -17.67 -6.27
CA ALA A 216 -1.56 -17.60 -7.41
C ALA A 216 -2.89 -16.99 -6.94
N HIS A 217 -2.98 -15.66 -6.95
CA HIS A 217 -4.17 -14.95 -6.51
C HIS A 217 -5.40 -15.28 -7.39
N GLU A 218 -6.51 -15.63 -6.74
CA GLU A 218 -7.85 -15.73 -7.31
C GLU A 218 -8.75 -14.64 -6.73
N ILE A 219 -9.50 -13.93 -7.56
CA ILE A 219 -10.48 -12.92 -7.12
C ILE A 219 -11.55 -13.61 -6.27
N ILE A 220 -11.87 -13.02 -5.12
CA ILE A 220 -12.89 -13.50 -4.16
C ILE A 220 -13.98 -12.47 -3.88
N GLU A 221 -13.79 -11.22 -4.27
CA GLU A 221 -14.86 -10.21 -4.34
C GLU A 221 -14.67 -9.36 -5.60
N PHE A 222 -15.78 -9.12 -6.31
CA PHE A 222 -15.80 -8.31 -7.53
C PHE A 222 -16.77 -7.13 -7.33
N PRO A 223 -16.34 -6.03 -6.71
CA PRO A 223 -17.13 -4.82 -6.62
C PRO A 223 -16.82 -3.89 -7.81
N ALA A 224 -17.87 -3.27 -8.36
CA ALA A 224 -17.76 -2.23 -9.36
C ALA A 224 -18.89 -1.20 -9.18
N VAL A 225 -18.54 0.08 -9.27
CA VAL A 225 -19.48 1.20 -9.18
C VAL A 225 -19.45 1.98 -10.50
N LEU A 226 -20.60 2.08 -11.16
CA LEU A 226 -20.76 2.87 -12.37
C LEU A 226 -21.14 4.30 -12.00
N LEU A 227 -20.36 5.28 -12.46
CA LEU A 227 -20.58 6.69 -12.23
C LEU A 227 -20.81 7.42 -13.56
N GLU A 228 -21.74 8.38 -13.56
CA GLU A 228 -21.89 9.36 -14.62
C GLU A 228 -20.82 10.45 -14.44
N ARG A 229 -20.03 10.73 -15.49
CA ARG A 229 -18.76 11.47 -15.37
C ARG A 229 -18.91 12.96 -15.03
N GLU A 230 -19.90 13.66 -15.55
CA GLU A 230 -20.03 15.11 -15.40
C GLU A 230 -20.54 15.47 -14.01
N GLY A 231 -21.56 14.74 -13.53
CA GLY A 231 -22.14 14.93 -12.20
C GLY A 231 -21.50 14.09 -11.09
N MET A 232 -20.61 13.15 -11.42
CA MET A 232 -20.04 12.16 -10.49
C MET A 232 -21.11 11.39 -9.69
N ARG A 233 -22.28 11.18 -10.29
CA ARG A 233 -23.41 10.50 -9.66
C ARG A 233 -23.29 9.00 -9.86
N THR A 234 -23.53 8.24 -8.80
CA THR A 234 -23.68 6.78 -8.91
C THR A 234 -24.89 6.44 -9.76
N VAL A 235 -24.64 5.69 -10.82
CA VAL A 235 -25.66 5.14 -11.73
C VAL A 235 -26.14 3.80 -11.22
N ASP A 236 -25.20 2.91 -10.90
CA ASP A 236 -25.49 1.57 -10.39
C ASP A 236 -24.25 0.92 -9.76
N GLU A 237 -24.45 -0.17 -9.02
CA GLU A 237 -23.41 -0.95 -8.36
C GLU A 237 -23.53 -2.44 -8.69
N PHE A 238 -22.41 -3.05 -9.07
CA PHE A 238 -22.26 -4.49 -9.20
C PHE A 238 -21.38 -4.99 -8.06
N ARG A 239 -21.87 -5.95 -7.28
CA ARG A 239 -21.06 -6.56 -6.23
C ARG A 239 -21.43 -8.03 -6.09
N THR A 240 -20.43 -8.88 -6.17
CA THR A 240 -20.58 -10.31 -5.92
C THR A 240 -19.34 -10.87 -5.24
N MET A 241 -19.55 -11.87 -4.39
CA MET A 241 -18.47 -12.74 -3.98
C MET A 241 -18.08 -13.64 -5.16
N VAL A 242 -16.86 -14.15 -5.15
CA VAL A 242 -16.34 -15.05 -6.17
C VAL A 242 -15.74 -16.28 -5.51
N ARG A 243 -16.11 -17.46 -5.98
CA ARG A 243 -15.58 -18.72 -5.46
C ARG A 243 -14.23 -19.05 -6.11
N PRO A 244 -13.14 -19.20 -5.35
CA PRO A 244 -11.86 -19.68 -5.87
C PRO A 244 -11.96 -21.16 -6.27
N THR A 245 -11.26 -21.54 -7.33
CA THR A 245 -11.29 -22.89 -7.94
C THR A 245 -9.92 -23.57 -8.00
N GLU A 246 -8.81 -22.83 -7.89
CA GLU A 246 -7.46 -23.40 -7.79
C GLU A 246 -7.16 -23.80 -6.33
N VAL A 247 -7.47 -22.93 -5.36
CA VAL A 247 -7.38 -23.19 -3.92
C VAL A 247 -8.69 -22.77 -3.22
N ALA A 248 -9.62 -23.72 -3.13
CA ALA A 248 -10.96 -23.46 -2.60
C ALA A 248 -10.99 -22.96 -1.14
N ALA A 249 -10.04 -23.40 -0.31
CA ALA A 249 -9.98 -23.02 1.09
C ALA A 249 -9.21 -21.70 1.28
N LEU A 250 -9.91 -20.65 1.76
CA LEU A 250 -9.31 -19.40 2.16
C LEU A 250 -8.35 -19.64 3.33
N ARG A 251 -7.14 -19.09 3.18
CA ARG A 251 -6.16 -19.08 4.26
C ARG A 251 -6.61 -18.11 5.35
N PRO A 252 -6.33 -18.39 6.64
CA PRO A 252 -6.69 -17.48 7.74
C PRO A 252 -6.21 -16.05 7.51
N PHE A 253 -5.02 -15.90 6.92
CA PHE A 253 -4.46 -14.60 6.53
C PHE A 253 -5.38 -13.83 5.57
N CYS A 254 -5.92 -14.50 4.56
CA CYS A 254 -6.83 -13.90 3.59
C CYS A 254 -8.07 -13.34 4.28
N THR A 255 -8.74 -14.15 5.10
CA THR A 255 -9.92 -13.72 5.86
C THR A 255 -9.59 -12.58 6.82
N GLN A 256 -8.42 -12.59 7.46
CA GLN A 256 -8.01 -11.50 8.34
C GLN A 256 -7.78 -10.18 7.60
N LEU A 257 -7.25 -10.25 6.37
CA LEU A 257 -6.95 -9.07 5.56
C LEU A 257 -8.20 -8.47 4.93
N THR A 258 -9.05 -9.30 4.31
CA THR A 258 -10.20 -8.87 3.50
C THR A 258 -11.51 -8.86 4.30
N SER A 259 -11.55 -9.49 5.47
CA SER A 259 -12.76 -9.78 6.25
C SER A 259 -13.75 -10.74 5.55
N ILE A 260 -13.36 -11.39 4.44
CA ILE A 260 -14.20 -12.36 3.71
C ILE A 260 -14.03 -13.76 4.31
N THR A 261 -15.15 -14.38 4.70
CA THR A 261 -15.18 -15.72 5.29
C THR A 261 -15.33 -16.82 4.24
N GLN A 262 -15.00 -18.05 4.62
CA GLN A 262 -15.14 -19.22 3.74
C GLN A 262 -16.60 -19.41 3.29
N GLU A 263 -17.55 -19.22 4.21
CA GLU A 263 -18.97 -19.39 3.93
C GLU A 263 -19.48 -18.40 2.86
N GLN A 264 -18.89 -17.21 2.79
CA GLN A 264 -19.26 -16.20 1.78
C GLN A 264 -18.83 -16.61 0.37
N VAL A 265 -17.71 -17.32 0.22
CA VAL A 265 -17.18 -17.75 -1.08
C VAL A 265 -17.66 -19.14 -1.50
N ASP A 266 -18.01 -20.03 -0.56
CA ASP A 266 -18.43 -21.41 -0.86
C ASP A 266 -19.66 -21.46 -1.77
N GLY A 267 -20.64 -20.59 -1.49
CA GLY A 267 -21.89 -20.47 -2.25
C GLY A 267 -21.84 -19.49 -3.40
N ALA A 268 -20.69 -18.84 -3.63
CA ALA A 268 -20.55 -17.79 -4.64
C ALA A 268 -20.40 -18.36 -6.06
N PRO A 269 -20.76 -17.58 -7.10
CA PRO A 269 -20.41 -17.92 -8.47
C PRO A 269 -18.88 -17.94 -8.66
N THR A 270 -18.44 -18.75 -9.61
CA THR A 270 -17.03 -18.81 -10.04
C THR A 270 -16.70 -17.65 -10.97
N LEU A 271 -15.40 -17.34 -11.15
CA LEU A 271 -15.01 -16.18 -11.98
C LEU A 271 -15.53 -16.28 -13.42
N ASP A 272 -15.60 -17.49 -14.00
CA ASP A 272 -16.16 -17.72 -15.34
C ASP A 272 -17.67 -17.46 -15.45
N GLU A 273 -18.40 -17.52 -14.33
CA GLU A 273 -19.81 -17.11 -14.25
C GLU A 273 -19.96 -15.61 -13.98
N VAL A 274 -19.03 -15.03 -13.21
CA VAL A 274 -19.04 -13.60 -12.82
C VAL A 274 -18.70 -12.70 -14.00
N LEU A 275 -17.68 -13.02 -14.81
CA LEU A 275 -17.27 -12.14 -15.92
C LEU A 275 -18.40 -11.90 -16.94
N PRO A 276 -19.14 -12.92 -17.43
CA PRO A 276 -20.29 -12.70 -18.31
C PRO A 276 -21.48 -12.05 -17.60
N SER A 277 -21.63 -12.24 -16.29
CA SER A 277 -22.67 -11.55 -15.51
C SER A 277 -22.37 -10.05 -15.38
N PHE A 278 -21.11 -9.70 -15.17
CA PHE A 278 -20.63 -8.33 -15.13
C PHE A 278 -20.78 -7.63 -16.50
N GLU A 279 -20.45 -8.31 -17.60
CA GLU A 279 -20.66 -7.78 -18.95
C GLU A 279 -22.14 -7.49 -19.22
N ARG A 280 -23.03 -8.45 -18.92
CA ARG A 280 -24.48 -8.25 -19.07
C ARG A 280 -25.03 -7.12 -18.21
N TRP A 281 -24.52 -6.97 -16.99
CA TRP A 281 -24.88 -5.84 -16.13
C TRP A 281 -24.49 -4.51 -16.79
N LEU A 282 -23.26 -4.39 -17.29
CA LEU A 282 -22.79 -3.17 -17.94
C LEU A 282 -23.54 -2.86 -19.24
N GLU A 283 -23.79 -3.88 -20.07
CA GLU A 283 -24.57 -3.78 -21.31
C GLU A 283 -26.02 -3.36 -21.06
N GLY A 284 -26.59 -3.73 -19.90
CA GLY A 284 -27.94 -3.33 -19.47
C GLY A 284 -28.14 -1.82 -19.37
N HIS A 285 -27.07 -1.04 -19.24
CA HIS A 285 -27.12 0.43 -19.26
C HIS A 285 -27.05 1.03 -20.66
N GLY A 286 -26.98 0.21 -21.72
CA GLY A 286 -26.90 0.68 -23.11
C GLY A 286 -25.57 1.38 -23.46
N LEU A 287 -24.52 1.09 -22.70
CA LEU A 287 -23.19 1.67 -22.87
C LEU A 287 -22.28 0.73 -23.67
N CYS A 288 -21.52 1.27 -24.62
CA CYS A 288 -20.42 0.51 -25.23
C CYS A 288 -19.12 0.65 -24.41
N ALA A 289 -18.18 -0.29 -24.62
CA ALA A 289 -16.88 -0.29 -23.93
C ALA A 289 -16.11 1.03 -24.13
N GLU A 290 -16.29 1.70 -25.28
CA GLU A 290 -15.64 2.97 -25.60
C GLU A 290 -16.17 4.16 -24.76
N GLN A 291 -17.42 4.09 -24.29
CA GLN A 291 -18.04 5.13 -23.45
C GLN A 291 -17.72 5.00 -21.95
N VAL A 292 -17.16 3.86 -21.55
CA VAL A 292 -16.84 3.55 -20.16
C VAL A 292 -15.32 3.58 -19.97
N LEU A 293 -14.87 4.25 -18.92
CA LEU A 293 -13.49 4.21 -18.47
C LEU A 293 -13.41 3.53 -17.11
N PRO A 294 -12.88 2.30 -17.03
CA PRO A 294 -12.55 1.69 -15.76
C PRO A 294 -11.56 2.53 -14.97
N VAL A 295 -11.72 2.54 -13.65
CA VAL A 295 -10.93 3.32 -12.71
C VAL A 295 -10.53 2.45 -11.54
N THR A 296 -9.23 2.33 -11.28
CA THR A 296 -8.69 1.48 -10.21
C THR A 296 -7.68 2.24 -9.35
N CYS A 297 -7.47 1.78 -8.12
CA CYS A 297 -6.46 2.33 -7.21
C CYS A 297 -5.08 1.68 -7.41
N GLY A 298 -4.52 1.85 -8.61
CA GLY A 298 -3.26 1.20 -9.03
C GLY A 298 -3.47 0.25 -10.20
N ASP A 299 -2.39 -0.37 -10.65
CA ASP A 299 -2.41 -1.29 -11.78
C ASP A 299 -2.55 -2.76 -11.36
N TRP A 300 -2.70 -3.04 -10.07
CA TRP A 300 -2.71 -4.42 -9.58
C TRP A 300 -3.96 -5.16 -10.06
N ASP A 301 -5.16 -4.59 -9.94
CA ASP A 301 -6.43 -5.25 -10.29
C ASP A 301 -6.47 -5.68 -11.76
N LEU A 302 -6.28 -4.71 -12.66
CA LEU A 302 -6.45 -4.89 -14.11
C LEU A 302 -5.14 -5.12 -14.87
N GLY A 303 -4.00 -4.76 -14.28
CA GLY A 303 -2.68 -5.02 -14.87
C GLY A 303 -2.00 -6.29 -14.33
N THR A 304 -2.48 -6.87 -13.23
CA THR A 304 -1.87 -8.05 -12.61
C THR A 304 -2.87 -9.14 -12.24
N CYS A 305 -3.82 -8.88 -11.35
CA CYS A 305 -4.70 -9.89 -10.73
C CYS A 305 -5.59 -10.57 -11.78
N LEU A 306 -6.50 -9.82 -12.39
CA LEU A 306 -7.46 -10.35 -13.37
C LEU A 306 -6.76 -10.97 -14.60
N PRO A 307 -5.76 -10.33 -15.26
CA PRO A 307 -5.10 -10.94 -16.41
C PRO A 307 -4.38 -12.24 -16.08
N LYS A 308 -3.68 -12.30 -14.93
CA LYS A 308 -2.96 -13.52 -14.55
C LYS A 308 -3.90 -14.65 -14.19
N GLU A 309 -4.99 -14.37 -13.50
CA GLU A 309 -6.00 -15.39 -13.19
C GLU A 309 -6.69 -15.88 -14.47
N CYS A 310 -7.13 -14.97 -15.35
CA CYS A 310 -7.72 -15.34 -16.64
C CYS A 310 -6.76 -16.20 -17.48
N ALA A 311 -5.47 -15.84 -17.53
CA ALA A 311 -4.48 -16.61 -18.26
C ALA A 311 -4.29 -18.04 -17.71
N ARG A 312 -4.31 -18.22 -16.38
CA ARG A 312 -4.20 -19.56 -15.76
C ARG A 312 -5.45 -20.40 -15.98
N LYS A 313 -6.64 -19.78 -15.91
CA LYS A 313 -7.93 -20.45 -16.02
C LYS A 313 -8.47 -20.56 -17.45
N GLY A 314 -7.78 -19.99 -18.44
CA GLY A 314 -8.23 -19.97 -19.84
C GLY A 314 -9.49 -19.13 -20.06
N LEU A 315 -9.67 -18.05 -19.28
CA LEU A 315 -10.83 -17.17 -19.33
C LEU A 315 -10.56 -15.94 -20.20
N SER A 316 -11.62 -15.37 -20.77
CA SER A 316 -11.59 -14.10 -21.47
C SER A 316 -12.08 -13.00 -20.54
N ALA A 317 -11.22 -12.03 -20.23
CA ALA A 317 -11.62 -10.85 -19.48
C ALA A 317 -12.52 -9.94 -20.34
N PRO A 318 -13.52 -9.26 -19.74
CA PRO A 318 -14.36 -8.29 -20.42
C PRO A 318 -13.55 -7.22 -21.16
N ARG A 319 -13.89 -6.96 -22.42
CA ARG A 319 -13.11 -6.04 -23.28
C ARG A 319 -12.97 -4.64 -22.67
N VAL A 320 -13.99 -4.18 -21.96
CA VAL A 320 -13.99 -2.88 -21.26
C VAL A 320 -12.86 -2.78 -20.24
N LEU A 321 -12.49 -3.88 -19.58
CA LEU A 321 -11.45 -3.95 -18.54
C LEU A 321 -10.02 -4.02 -19.11
N GLY A 322 -9.87 -4.12 -20.43
CA GLY A 322 -8.56 -4.12 -21.11
C GLY A 322 -7.89 -2.74 -21.17
N ARG A 323 -8.57 -1.69 -20.71
CA ARG A 323 -8.05 -0.33 -20.54
C ARG A 323 -8.56 0.24 -19.24
N TRP A 324 -7.75 1.00 -18.53
CA TRP A 324 -8.19 1.66 -17.30
C TRP A 324 -7.47 2.97 -17.08
N CYS A 325 -8.11 3.82 -16.29
CA CYS A 325 -7.50 4.93 -15.62
C CYS A 325 -7.04 4.45 -14.25
N ASN A 326 -5.74 4.31 -14.08
CA ASN A 326 -5.20 4.28 -12.74
C ASN A 326 -5.47 5.65 -12.11
N ILE A 327 -6.38 5.73 -11.14
CA ILE A 327 -6.80 7.01 -10.56
C ILE A 327 -5.62 7.75 -9.93
N LYS A 328 -4.56 7.04 -9.55
CA LYS A 328 -3.30 7.63 -9.07
C LYS A 328 -2.64 8.49 -10.16
N HIS A 329 -2.71 8.07 -11.43
CA HIS A 329 -2.22 8.85 -12.58
C HIS A 329 -3.14 10.04 -12.92
N ALA A 330 -4.47 9.86 -12.90
CA ALA A 330 -5.39 10.97 -13.18
C ALA A 330 -5.41 12.02 -12.07
N PHE A 331 -5.35 11.60 -10.81
CA PHE A 331 -5.18 12.49 -9.66
C PHE A 331 -3.86 13.27 -9.77
N SER A 332 -2.77 12.59 -10.14
CA SER A 332 -1.48 13.23 -10.43
C SER A 332 -1.63 14.33 -11.49
N ALA A 333 -2.20 13.99 -12.65
CA ALA A 333 -2.38 14.89 -13.80
C ALA A 333 -3.22 16.14 -13.48
N GLY A 334 -4.27 16.01 -12.66
CA GLY A 334 -5.08 17.16 -12.22
C GLY A 334 -4.39 18.08 -11.21
N MET A 335 -3.38 17.58 -10.49
CA MET A 335 -2.90 18.22 -9.26
C MET A 335 -1.65 19.07 -9.39
N GLY A 336 -0.65 18.66 -10.18
CA GLY A 336 0.39 19.63 -10.44
C GLY A 336 1.90 19.43 -10.14
N VAL A 337 2.65 18.53 -10.78
CA VAL A 337 4.02 18.07 -10.58
C VAL A 337 4.52 17.45 -11.95
N PRO A 338 5.80 17.29 -12.35
CA PRO A 338 6.14 16.91 -13.77
C PRO A 338 6.80 15.55 -14.16
N LYS A 339 6.98 14.46 -13.38
CA LYS A 339 6.94 13.04 -13.84
C LYS A 339 6.92 12.03 -12.69
N ALA A 340 6.33 10.85 -12.90
CA ALA A 340 6.10 9.80 -11.90
C ALA A 340 7.35 9.56 -11.04
N PHE A 341 7.23 9.80 -9.73
CA PHE A 341 8.41 9.88 -8.86
C PHE A 341 8.88 8.50 -8.40
N GLY A 342 10.02 8.07 -8.98
CA GLY A 342 10.95 7.11 -8.42
C GLY A 342 12.35 7.74 -8.25
N MET A 343 12.66 8.12 -7.01
CA MET A 343 13.97 8.36 -6.34
C MET A 343 15.08 9.31 -6.91
N VAL A 344 15.39 10.32 -6.06
CA VAL A 344 16.68 10.85 -5.57
C VAL A 344 17.72 11.45 -6.55
N GLY A 345 18.08 12.72 -6.28
CA GLY A 345 19.45 13.26 -6.48
C GLY A 345 19.60 14.43 -7.45
N ALA A 346 19.63 15.66 -6.93
CA ALA A 346 20.38 16.75 -7.56
C ALA A 346 20.99 17.64 -6.46
N SER A 347 22.25 17.35 -6.19
CA SER A 347 23.19 18.20 -5.46
C SER A 347 23.33 19.58 -6.11
N THR A 348 23.47 20.58 -5.23
CA THR A 348 24.22 21.84 -5.37
C THR A 348 24.63 22.27 -6.78
N SER A 349 24.19 23.46 -7.20
CA SER A 349 25.03 24.41 -7.95
C SER A 349 24.46 25.83 -7.82
N SER A 350 25.26 26.65 -7.12
CA SER A 350 25.39 28.11 -7.15
C SER A 350 24.27 29.00 -6.62
#